data_AF-A0A7C5TZ43-F1
#
_entry.id   AF-A0A7C5TZ43-F1
#
_cell.length_a   1.000
_cell.length_b   1.000
_cell.length_c   1.000
_cell.angle_alpha   90.00
_cell.angle_beta   90.00
_cell.angle_gamma   90.00
#
_symmetry.space_group_name_H-M   'P 1'
#
loop_
_entity.id
_entity.type
_entity.pdbx_description
1 polymer ?
#
loop_
_entity_poly.entity_id
_entity_poly.type
_entity_poly.pdbx_seq_one_letter_code
_entity_poly.pdbx_strand_id
1 'polypeptide(L)'
;MVAVIIEIDVSRLSDYARARLVQGVVDRYGLAGASKLLGVSRSYIYQISRGDKRAPEYIVSKAVELLGIEDAKKILGVEEMLRACGATYEDGSLDRMFIAEISAVASRDEILRRMILEFVVKHYKEELKKILGIVPEKVELRWDGGFEEFLRERKKRRKIATEETLKYYRSLFKKYLEGRELSRELAEEVARHRNKWLRNVFRHYIQYLFFKRVISGESYGWIMEYVPSRSYKVEPKVYEINIEDVKKTLEYLKRNHELYYTIYLLMLYSGARLQHVLKLIREWNPDQVVYIPMIDRDSKRLVCFEDKGFCRYYLGLRSGSKPCEWIYMPAELVPMVERYRGTRRSKDPVLRYAKRHGLLFPKMFRKINWRILVRAIGDKDLARFIQSRFGELAISEAVYENLLEKADQEYPKVMEELKKQHSTLP
;
A
#
# COMPACT_ATOMS: atom_id res chain seq x y z
N MET A 1 -38.96 -5.57 -31.92
CA MET A 1 -38.34 -6.84 -32.32
C MET A 1 -38.11 -6.79 -33.82
N VAL A 2 -36.88 -6.58 -34.26
CA VAL A 2 -36.53 -6.84 -35.66
C VAL A 2 -36.29 -8.34 -35.70
N ALA A 3 -37.23 -9.11 -36.22
CA ALA A 3 -36.99 -10.51 -36.52
C ALA A 3 -35.93 -10.53 -37.63
N VAL A 4 -34.69 -10.90 -37.28
CA VAL A 4 -33.66 -11.19 -38.27
C VAL A 4 -34.13 -12.44 -39.00
N ILE A 5 -34.73 -12.26 -40.17
CA ILE A 5 -35.05 -13.35 -41.07
C ILE A 5 -33.70 -13.85 -41.58
N ILE A 6 -33.25 -14.99 -41.06
CA ILE A 6 -32.04 -15.65 -41.54
C ILE A 6 -32.41 -16.25 -42.90
N GLU A 7 -32.07 -15.54 -43.97
CA GLU A 7 -32.14 -16.03 -45.33
C GLU A 7 -30.92 -16.93 -45.60
N ILE A 8 -31.15 -18.17 -46.04
CA ILE A 8 -30.07 -19.12 -46.33
C ILE A 8 -29.56 -18.81 -47.73
N ASP A 9 -28.40 -18.17 -47.85
CA ASP A 9 -27.74 -17.96 -49.14
C ASP A 9 -27.18 -19.29 -49.67
N VAL A 10 -27.98 -19.97 -50.50
CA VAL A 10 -27.64 -21.27 -51.07
C VAL A 10 -26.41 -21.22 -51.98
N SER A 11 -26.04 -20.04 -52.49
CA SER A 11 -24.87 -19.87 -53.34
C SER A 11 -23.58 -20.22 -52.57
N ARG A 12 -23.56 -19.93 -51.25
CA ARG A 12 -22.44 -20.14 -50.34
C ARG A 12 -22.35 -21.55 -49.76
N LEU A 13 -23.36 -22.39 -49.96
CA LEU A 13 -23.37 -23.77 -49.44
C LEU A 13 -22.37 -24.64 -50.19
N SER A 14 -21.68 -25.52 -49.44
CA SER A 14 -20.82 -26.55 -50.05
C SER A 14 -21.64 -27.54 -50.88
N ASP A 15 -20.99 -28.19 -51.85
CA ASP A 15 -21.66 -29.19 -52.68
C ASP A 15 -22.21 -30.37 -51.87
N TYR A 16 -21.52 -30.73 -50.78
CA TYR A 16 -22.00 -31.72 -49.81
C TYR A 16 -23.29 -31.24 -49.11
N ALA A 17 -23.32 -30.01 -48.60
CA ALA A 17 -24.49 -29.45 -47.94
C ALA A 17 -25.69 -29.34 -48.90
N ARG A 18 -25.44 -28.91 -50.14
CA ARG A 18 -26.44 -28.87 -51.22
C ARG A 18 -27.02 -30.26 -51.50
N ALA A 19 -26.17 -31.29 -51.61
CA ALA A 19 -26.62 -32.68 -51.78
C ALA A 19 -27.43 -33.18 -50.58
N ARG A 20 -27.03 -32.86 -49.35
CA ARG A 20 -27.75 -33.23 -48.12
C ARG A 20 -29.14 -32.61 -48.03
N LEU A 21 -29.30 -31.35 -48.45
CA LEU A 21 -30.62 -30.71 -48.52
C LEU A 21 -31.53 -31.42 -49.53
N VAL A 22 -31.02 -31.74 -50.73
CA VAL A 22 -31.79 -32.50 -51.73
C VAL A 22 -32.14 -33.90 -51.20
N GLN A 23 -31.20 -34.57 -50.54
CA GLN A 23 -31.45 -35.85 -49.89
C GLN A 23 -32.51 -35.73 -48.79
N GLY A 24 -32.52 -34.65 -47.99
CA GLY A 24 -33.56 -34.41 -46.99
C GLY A 24 -34.97 -34.32 -47.59
N VAL A 25 -35.11 -33.73 -48.78
CA VAL A 25 -36.40 -33.72 -49.52
C VAL A 25 -36.79 -35.13 -49.95
N VAL A 26 -35.82 -35.94 -50.42
CA VAL A 26 -36.05 -37.35 -50.74
C VAL A 26 -36.47 -38.14 -49.51
N ASP A 27 -35.82 -37.93 -48.37
CA ASP A 27 -36.13 -38.60 -47.11
C ASP A 27 -37.54 -38.24 -46.62
N ARG A 28 -38.00 -37.01 -46.88
CA ARG A 28 -39.34 -36.54 -46.47
C ARG A 28 -40.47 -36.97 -47.41
N TYR A 29 -40.27 -36.90 -48.73
CA TYR A 29 -41.33 -37.06 -49.73
C TYR A 29 -41.17 -38.30 -50.62
N GLY A 30 -40.11 -39.08 -50.41
CA GLY A 30 -39.71 -40.18 -51.28
C GLY A 30 -39.16 -39.69 -52.63
N LEU A 31 -38.41 -40.55 -53.32
CA LEU A 31 -37.74 -40.19 -54.59
C LEU A 31 -38.72 -39.73 -55.69
N ALA A 32 -39.90 -40.37 -55.76
CA ALA A 32 -40.94 -40.02 -56.72
C ALA A 32 -41.58 -38.65 -56.40
N GLY A 33 -41.85 -38.37 -55.12
CA GLY A 33 -42.39 -37.10 -54.67
C GLY A 33 -41.39 -35.96 -54.84
N ALA A 34 -40.13 -36.18 -54.45
CA ALA A 34 -39.04 -35.23 -54.64
C ALA A 34 -38.82 -34.86 -56.12
N SER A 35 -38.89 -35.83 -57.03
CA SER A 35 -38.79 -35.59 -58.49
C SER A 35 -39.88 -34.66 -59.01
N LYS A 36 -41.14 -34.89 -58.58
CA LYS A 36 -42.27 -34.04 -58.96
C LYS A 36 -42.14 -32.64 -58.37
N LEU A 37 -41.80 -32.54 -57.09
CA LEU A 37 -41.73 -31.26 -56.37
C LEU A 37 -40.53 -30.41 -56.81
N LEU A 38 -39.35 -31.01 -57.02
CA LEU A 38 -38.16 -30.30 -57.48
C LEU A 38 -38.14 -30.04 -59.00
N GLY A 39 -39.04 -30.67 -59.76
CA GLY A 39 -39.19 -30.43 -61.19
C GLY A 39 -38.06 -31.01 -62.05
N VAL A 40 -37.44 -32.11 -61.60
CA VAL A 40 -36.31 -32.77 -62.27
C VAL A 40 -36.48 -34.30 -62.26
N SER A 41 -35.78 -35.00 -63.15
CA SER A 41 -35.93 -36.46 -63.26
C SER A 41 -35.39 -37.19 -62.01
N ARG A 42 -35.95 -38.37 -61.72
CA ARG A 42 -35.50 -39.21 -60.57
C ARG A 42 -34.00 -39.56 -60.65
N SER A 43 -33.50 -39.82 -61.86
CA SER A 43 -32.07 -40.09 -62.11
C SER A 43 -31.20 -38.88 -61.74
N TYR A 44 -31.66 -37.67 -62.08
CA TYR A 44 -30.96 -36.43 -61.77
C TYR A 44 -30.88 -36.16 -60.25
N ILE A 45 -31.99 -36.38 -59.53
CA ILE A 45 -32.00 -36.27 -58.05
C ILE A 45 -31.03 -37.29 -57.45
N TYR A 46 -31.04 -38.52 -57.94
CA TYR A 46 -30.17 -39.58 -57.43
C TYR A 46 -28.69 -39.25 -57.60
N GLN A 47 -28.30 -38.69 -58.75
CA GLN A 47 -26.94 -38.22 -58.99
C GLN A 47 -26.54 -37.08 -58.06
N ILE A 48 -27.45 -36.14 -57.76
CA ILE A 48 -27.19 -35.06 -56.80
C ILE A 48 -27.03 -35.61 -55.38
N SER A 49 -27.97 -36.46 -54.95
CA SER A 49 -27.97 -37.06 -53.61
C SER A 49 -26.70 -37.85 -53.28
N ARG A 50 -26.10 -38.50 -54.28
CA ARG A 50 -24.83 -39.22 -54.14
C ARG A 50 -23.59 -38.33 -54.19
N GLY A 51 -23.74 -37.06 -54.56
CA GLY A 51 -22.63 -36.14 -54.79
C GLY A 51 -21.98 -36.27 -56.18
N ASP A 52 -22.53 -37.11 -57.06
CA ASP A 52 -22.03 -37.30 -58.43
C ASP A 52 -22.25 -36.05 -59.30
N LYS A 53 -23.23 -35.21 -58.93
CA LYS A 53 -23.53 -33.96 -59.63
C LYS A 53 -23.83 -32.83 -58.65
N ARG A 54 -23.21 -31.66 -58.87
CA ARG A 54 -23.50 -30.44 -58.11
C ARG A 54 -24.97 -30.03 -58.27
N ALA A 55 -25.66 -29.79 -57.15
CA ALA A 55 -27.03 -29.30 -57.18
C ALA A 55 -27.07 -27.83 -57.64
N PRO A 56 -27.81 -27.49 -58.70
CA PRO A 56 -28.06 -26.11 -59.10
C PRO A 56 -28.79 -25.34 -57.99
N GLU A 57 -28.51 -24.03 -57.89
CA GLU A 57 -29.04 -23.18 -56.81
C GLU A 57 -30.57 -23.16 -56.75
N TYR A 58 -31.24 -23.10 -57.90
CA TYR A 58 -32.71 -23.14 -57.94
C TYR A 58 -33.31 -24.42 -57.34
N ILE A 59 -32.60 -25.56 -57.42
CA ILE A 59 -33.03 -26.82 -56.80
C ILE A 59 -32.82 -26.74 -55.29
N VAL A 60 -31.70 -26.18 -54.86
CA VAL A 60 -31.34 -26.06 -53.43
C VAL A 60 -32.27 -25.07 -52.73
N SER A 61 -32.57 -23.91 -53.33
CA SER A 61 -33.57 -22.96 -52.79
C SER A 61 -34.92 -23.63 -52.60
N LYS A 62 -35.38 -24.36 -53.62
CA LYS A 62 -36.65 -25.10 -53.55
C LYS A 62 -36.61 -26.22 -52.51
N ALA A 63 -35.46 -26.87 -52.31
CA ALA A 63 -35.30 -27.85 -51.26
C ALA A 63 -35.40 -27.23 -49.86
N VAL A 64 -34.80 -26.06 -49.63
CA VAL A 64 -34.93 -25.30 -48.38
C VAL A 64 -36.39 -24.90 -48.13
N GLU A 65 -37.10 -24.42 -49.15
CA GLU A 65 -38.53 -24.07 -49.06
C GLU A 65 -39.39 -25.28 -48.66
N LEU A 66 -39.19 -26.43 -49.30
CA LEU A 66 -39.93 -27.66 -49.02
C LEU A 66 -39.59 -28.26 -47.64
N LEU A 67 -38.36 -28.07 -47.18
CA LEU A 67 -37.91 -28.56 -45.87
C LEU A 67 -38.34 -27.64 -44.73
N GLY A 68 -38.45 -26.34 -44.99
CA GLY A 68 -38.58 -25.32 -43.95
C GLY A 68 -37.24 -25.04 -43.26
N ILE A 69 -37.13 -23.82 -42.69
CA ILE A 69 -35.88 -23.28 -42.14
C ILE A 69 -35.33 -24.15 -41.00
N GLU A 70 -36.18 -24.69 -40.12
CA GLU A 70 -35.73 -25.46 -38.96
C GLU A 70 -35.08 -26.80 -39.36
N ASP A 71 -35.68 -27.52 -40.31
CA ASP A 71 -35.14 -28.81 -40.74
C ASP A 71 -33.96 -28.63 -41.68
N ALA A 72 -33.96 -27.58 -42.52
CA ALA A 72 -32.78 -27.17 -43.26
C ALA A 72 -31.60 -26.86 -42.30
N LYS A 73 -31.83 -26.11 -41.21
CA LYS A 73 -30.81 -25.84 -40.18
C LYS A 73 -30.25 -27.11 -39.55
N LYS A 74 -31.11 -28.09 -39.23
CA LYS A 74 -30.67 -29.39 -38.67
C LYS A 74 -29.82 -30.19 -39.66
N ILE A 75 -30.19 -30.18 -40.94
CA ILE A 75 -29.46 -30.90 -42.00
C ILE A 75 -28.10 -30.26 -42.27
N LEU A 76 -28.05 -28.93 -42.31
CA LEU A 76 -26.83 -28.16 -42.60
C LEU A 76 -25.84 -28.16 -41.44
N GLY A 77 -26.33 -28.16 -40.20
CA GLY A 77 -25.47 -28.00 -39.03
C GLY A 77 -24.90 -26.58 -38.91
N VAL A 78 -24.11 -26.34 -37.86
CA VAL A 78 -23.69 -24.98 -37.48
C VAL A 78 -22.74 -24.36 -38.51
N GLU A 79 -21.78 -25.13 -39.04
CA GLU A 79 -20.74 -24.61 -39.95
C GLU A 79 -21.32 -24.16 -41.29
N GLU A 80 -22.14 -24.98 -41.94
CA GLU A 80 -22.77 -24.62 -43.21
C GLU A 80 -23.82 -23.51 -43.02
N MET A 81 -24.48 -23.45 -41.86
CA MET A 81 -25.36 -22.32 -41.53
C MET A 81 -24.58 -21.00 -41.40
N LEU A 82 -23.43 -21.01 -40.73
CA LEU A 82 -22.57 -19.83 -40.64
C LEU A 82 -22.08 -19.41 -42.03
N ARG A 83 -21.69 -20.36 -42.88
CA ARG A 83 -21.29 -20.09 -44.27
C ARG A 83 -22.43 -19.50 -45.10
N ALA A 84 -23.63 -20.07 -44.99
CA ALA A 84 -24.84 -19.58 -45.68
C ALA A 84 -25.30 -18.20 -45.19
N CYS A 85 -24.95 -17.80 -43.96
CA CYS A 85 -25.22 -16.46 -43.44
C CYS A 85 -24.11 -15.44 -43.77
N GLY A 86 -23.04 -15.89 -44.46
CA GLY A 86 -21.88 -15.08 -44.75
C GLY A 86 -20.98 -14.78 -43.55
N ALA A 87 -21.09 -15.57 -42.48
CA ALA A 87 -20.27 -15.43 -41.28
C ALA A 87 -18.86 -16.02 -41.44
N THR A 88 -18.53 -16.63 -42.58
CA THR A 88 -17.22 -17.23 -42.85
C THR A 88 -16.68 -16.77 -44.22
N TYR A 89 -15.36 -16.64 -44.32
CA TYR A 89 -14.65 -16.46 -45.58
C TYR A 89 -14.62 -17.76 -46.41
N GLU A 90 -14.17 -17.66 -47.67
CA GLU A 90 -14.09 -18.82 -48.60
C GLU A 90 -13.16 -19.93 -48.10
N ASP A 91 -12.15 -19.59 -47.30
CA ASP A 91 -11.22 -20.54 -46.67
C ASP A 91 -11.82 -21.24 -45.42
N GLY A 92 -13.06 -20.93 -45.07
CA GLY A 92 -13.76 -21.46 -43.90
C GLY A 92 -13.41 -20.77 -42.58
N SER A 93 -12.52 -19.78 -42.58
CA SER A 93 -12.25 -18.97 -41.40
C SER A 93 -13.41 -18.03 -41.09
N LEU A 94 -13.66 -17.77 -39.81
CA LEU A 94 -14.81 -16.98 -39.38
C LEU A 94 -14.55 -15.48 -39.57
N ASP A 95 -15.51 -14.77 -40.16
CA ASP A 95 -15.42 -13.34 -40.39
C ASP A 95 -15.46 -12.59 -39.05
N ARG A 96 -14.33 -11.97 -38.70
CA ARG A 96 -14.19 -11.25 -37.44
C ARG A 96 -15.03 -9.97 -37.39
N MET A 97 -15.34 -9.37 -38.54
CA MET A 97 -16.27 -8.23 -38.60
C MET A 97 -17.68 -8.68 -38.24
N PHE A 98 -18.11 -9.85 -38.72
CA PHE A 98 -19.41 -10.42 -38.37
C PHE A 98 -19.54 -10.67 -36.85
N ILE A 99 -18.48 -11.15 -36.18
CA ILE A 99 -18.46 -11.29 -34.70
C ILE A 99 -18.60 -9.92 -34.02
N ALA A 100 -17.88 -8.91 -34.51
CA ALA A 100 -17.92 -7.56 -33.95
C ALA A 100 -19.31 -6.93 -34.08
N GLU A 101 -19.98 -7.15 -35.21
CA GLU A 101 -21.36 -6.72 -35.46
C GLU A 101 -22.35 -7.41 -34.51
N ILE A 102 -22.26 -8.74 -34.35
CA ILE A 102 -23.08 -9.48 -33.36
C ILE A 102 -22.84 -8.93 -31.95
N SER A 103 -21.59 -8.65 -31.60
CA SER A 103 -21.22 -8.09 -30.30
C SER A 103 -21.79 -6.68 -30.11
N ALA A 104 -21.81 -5.86 -31.16
CA ALA A 104 -22.43 -4.54 -31.14
C ALA A 104 -23.96 -4.64 -30.97
N VAL A 105 -24.61 -5.61 -31.63
CA VAL A 105 -26.05 -5.88 -31.45
C VAL A 105 -26.35 -6.33 -30.02
N ALA A 106 -25.52 -7.19 -29.44
CA ALA A 106 -25.66 -7.66 -28.06
C ALA A 106 -25.62 -6.52 -27.03
N SER A 107 -25.01 -5.37 -27.35
CA SER A 107 -25.07 -4.20 -26.46
C SER A 107 -26.48 -3.60 -26.32
N ARG A 108 -27.35 -3.84 -27.31
CA ARG A 108 -28.71 -3.29 -27.43
C ARG A 108 -29.81 -4.34 -27.24
N ASP A 109 -29.50 -5.63 -27.37
CA ASP A 109 -30.44 -6.75 -27.19
C ASP A 109 -30.19 -7.47 -25.86
N GLU A 110 -31.16 -7.41 -24.93
CA GLU A 110 -31.01 -7.98 -23.60
C GLU A 110 -30.94 -9.52 -23.58
N ILE A 111 -31.63 -10.18 -24.51
CA ILE A 111 -31.69 -11.65 -24.58
C ILE A 111 -30.33 -12.15 -25.06
N LEU A 112 -29.83 -11.59 -26.16
CA LEU A 112 -28.53 -11.95 -26.71
C LEU A 112 -27.40 -11.63 -25.71
N ARG A 113 -27.45 -10.47 -25.04
CA ARG A 113 -26.51 -10.11 -23.97
C ARG A 113 -26.48 -11.16 -22.87
N ARG A 114 -27.66 -11.60 -22.40
CA ARG A 114 -27.76 -12.60 -21.34
C ARG A 114 -27.22 -13.96 -21.78
N MET A 115 -27.57 -14.41 -22.99
CA MET A 115 -27.05 -15.67 -23.55
C MET A 115 -25.52 -15.67 -23.65
N ILE A 116 -24.92 -14.58 -24.13
CA ILE A 116 -23.46 -14.45 -24.21
C ILE A 116 -22.84 -14.50 -22.81
N LEU A 117 -23.39 -13.75 -21.85
CA LEU A 117 -22.86 -13.73 -20.49
C LEU A 117 -22.96 -15.10 -19.81
N GLU A 118 -24.10 -15.78 -19.92
CA GLU A 118 -24.28 -17.12 -19.35
C GLU A 118 -23.31 -18.13 -19.98
N PHE A 119 -23.11 -18.08 -21.29
CA PHE A 119 -22.13 -18.90 -21.99
C PHE A 119 -20.71 -18.62 -21.49
N VAL A 120 -20.31 -17.34 -21.41
CA VAL A 120 -18.99 -16.93 -20.94
C VAL A 120 -18.74 -17.39 -19.49
N VAL A 121 -19.70 -17.17 -18.60
CA VAL A 121 -19.58 -17.57 -17.19
C VAL A 121 -19.54 -19.10 -17.04
N LYS A 122 -20.32 -19.84 -17.84
CA LYS A 122 -20.38 -21.30 -17.76
C LYS A 122 -19.09 -21.96 -18.26
N HIS A 123 -18.48 -21.42 -19.31
CA HIS A 123 -17.37 -22.07 -20.01
C HIS A 123 -16.00 -21.44 -19.77
N TYR A 124 -15.92 -20.16 -19.41
CA TYR A 124 -14.67 -19.38 -19.31
C TYR A 124 -14.52 -18.66 -17.97
N LYS A 125 -15.06 -19.25 -16.89
CA LYS A 125 -15.07 -18.64 -15.56
C LYS A 125 -13.68 -18.27 -15.06
N GLU A 126 -12.68 -19.12 -15.28
CA GLU A 126 -11.33 -18.92 -14.76
C GLU A 126 -10.55 -17.87 -15.58
N GLU A 127 -10.72 -17.85 -16.89
CA GLU A 127 -10.23 -16.80 -17.78
C GLU A 127 -10.86 -15.45 -17.43
N LEU A 128 -12.17 -15.43 -17.17
CA LEU A 128 -12.88 -14.23 -16.76
C LEU A 128 -12.36 -13.70 -15.42
N LYS A 129 -12.07 -14.55 -14.43
CA LYS A 129 -11.43 -14.14 -13.17
C LYS A 129 -10.05 -13.50 -13.38
N LYS A 130 -9.22 -14.09 -14.26
CA LYS A 130 -7.89 -13.54 -14.62
C LYS A 130 -8.01 -12.17 -15.28
N ILE A 131 -8.96 -12.01 -16.20
CA ILE A 131 -9.21 -10.74 -16.90
C ILE A 131 -9.75 -9.67 -15.94
N LEU A 132 -10.62 -10.04 -15.01
CA LEU A 132 -11.25 -9.13 -14.06
C LEU A 132 -10.40 -8.83 -12.81
N GLY A 133 -9.16 -9.33 -12.73
CA GLY A 133 -8.31 -9.13 -11.56
C GLY A 133 -8.89 -9.71 -10.25
N ILE A 134 -9.89 -10.59 -10.34
CA ILE A 134 -10.53 -11.23 -9.19
C ILE A 134 -9.54 -12.29 -8.71
N VAL A 135 -8.73 -11.92 -7.71
CA VAL A 135 -7.73 -12.78 -7.06
C VAL A 135 -8.33 -14.12 -6.67
N PRO A 136 -7.64 -15.23 -6.99
CA PRO A 136 -7.51 -16.28 -5.99
C PRO A 136 -6.09 -16.85 -6.06
N GLU A 137 -5.07 -16.04 -5.80
CA GLU A 137 -3.84 -16.65 -5.30
C GLU A 137 -4.07 -16.93 -3.82
N LYS A 138 -4.02 -18.20 -3.43
CA LYS A 138 -3.97 -18.63 -2.03
C LYS A 138 -2.63 -18.22 -1.42
N VAL A 139 -2.37 -16.91 -1.34
CA VAL A 139 -1.16 -16.38 -0.72
C VAL A 139 -1.36 -16.47 0.77
N GLU A 140 -0.81 -17.52 1.37
CA GLU A 140 -0.72 -17.62 2.81
C GLU A 140 0.31 -16.61 3.34
N LEU A 141 -0.12 -15.75 4.26
CA LEU A 141 0.71 -14.72 4.86
C LEU A 141 1.62 -15.35 5.91
N ARG A 142 2.94 -15.27 5.70
CA ARG A 142 3.95 -15.75 6.63
C ARG A 142 5.03 -14.72 6.94
N TRP A 143 5.42 -14.62 8.21
CA TRP A 143 6.54 -13.77 8.60
C TRP A 143 7.86 -14.50 8.40
N ASP A 144 8.57 -14.19 7.33
CA ASP A 144 9.88 -14.76 7.00
C ASP A 144 11.04 -13.73 7.07
N GLY A 145 12.27 -14.23 6.97
CA GLY A 145 13.46 -13.38 6.96
C GLY A 145 13.53 -12.42 5.76
N GLY A 146 12.95 -12.81 4.62
CA GLY A 146 12.88 -11.97 3.42
C GLY A 146 11.98 -10.75 3.62
N PHE A 147 10.90 -10.88 4.39
CA PHE A 147 10.07 -9.75 4.75
C PHE A 147 10.81 -8.80 5.70
N GLU A 148 11.60 -9.32 6.64
CA GLU A 148 12.42 -8.46 7.51
C GLU A 148 13.50 -7.71 6.76
N GLU A 149 14.22 -8.38 5.86
CA GLU A 149 15.19 -7.75 4.97
C GLU A 149 14.51 -6.67 4.11
N PHE A 150 13.33 -6.96 3.57
CA PHE A 150 12.56 -5.99 2.81
C PHE A 150 12.25 -4.72 3.63
N LEU A 151 11.79 -4.88 4.87
CA LEU A 151 11.49 -3.76 5.77
C LEU A 151 12.74 -2.93 6.10
N ARG A 152 13.90 -3.59 6.26
CA ARG A 152 15.17 -2.94 6.63
C ARG A 152 15.84 -2.25 5.45
N GLU A 153 15.84 -2.86 4.27
CA GLU A 153 16.78 -2.48 3.21
C GLU A 153 16.12 -2.12 1.87
N ARG A 154 15.08 -2.85 1.48
CA ARG A 154 14.50 -2.76 0.12
C ARG A 154 13.29 -1.84 0.01
N LYS A 155 12.66 -1.52 1.14
CA LYS A 155 11.49 -0.63 1.17
C LYS A 155 11.87 0.75 0.59
N LYS A 156 11.15 1.17 -0.47
CA LYS A 156 11.38 2.46 -1.16
C LYS A 156 11.20 3.68 -0.25
N ARG A 157 10.16 3.65 0.60
CA ARG A 157 9.91 4.68 1.62
C ARG A 157 10.65 4.32 2.92
N ARG A 158 10.60 5.21 3.91
CA ARG A 158 11.18 5.06 5.26
C ARG A 158 11.34 3.61 5.73
N LYS A 159 12.59 3.14 5.71
CA LYS A 159 13.06 1.84 6.18
C LYS A 159 12.81 1.68 7.68
N ILE A 160 12.55 0.46 8.12
CA ILE A 160 12.30 0.11 9.52
C ILE A 160 13.55 -0.62 10.04
N ALA A 161 14.53 0.17 10.47
CA ALA A 161 15.83 -0.34 10.90
C ALA A 161 15.91 -0.66 12.40
N THR A 162 14.95 -0.19 13.21
CA THR A 162 15.02 -0.36 14.68
C THR A 162 14.46 -1.71 15.11
N GLU A 163 15.24 -2.45 15.90
CA GLU A 163 14.88 -3.76 16.43
C GLU A 163 13.57 -3.76 17.24
N GLU A 164 13.34 -2.71 18.04
CA GLU A 164 12.09 -2.53 18.79
C GLU A 164 10.85 -2.52 17.88
N THR A 165 10.91 -1.77 16.76
CA THR A 165 9.79 -1.66 15.82
C THR A 165 9.57 -2.98 15.08
N LEU A 166 10.65 -3.68 14.69
CA LEU A 166 10.54 -4.97 14.02
C LEU A 166 9.94 -6.03 14.94
N LYS A 167 10.38 -6.10 16.20
CA LYS A 167 9.77 -6.98 17.20
C LYS A 167 8.28 -6.70 17.38
N TYR A 168 7.89 -5.42 17.45
CA TYR A 168 6.48 -5.02 17.54
C TYR A 168 5.67 -5.39 16.28
N TYR A 169 6.25 -5.20 15.09
CA TYR A 169 5.58 -5.55 13.84
C TYR A 169 5.44 -7.06 13.68
N ARG A 170 6.49 -7.82 14.02
CA ARG A 170 6.49 -9.28 14.04
C ARG A 170 5.42 -9.80 15.00
N SER A 171 5.30 -9.25 16.21
CA SER A 171 4.28 -9.69 17.17
C SER A 171 2.85 -9.39 16.68
N LEU A 172 2.62 -8.23 16.06
CA LEU A 172 1.33 -7.91 15.45
C LEU A 172 1.01 -8.85 14.29
N PHE A 173 1.97 -9.10 13.39
CA PHE A 173 1.77 -9.99 12.26
C PHE A 173 1.47 -11.40 12.72
N LYS A 174 2.31 -11.96 13.61
CA LYS A 174 2.13 -13.30 14.17
C LYS A 174 0.79 -13.49 14.85
N LYS A 175 0.27 -12.45 15.49
CA LYS A 175 -1.00 -12.52 16.20
C LYS A 175 -2.23 -12.46 15.29
N TYR A 176 -2.16 -11.72 14.18
CA TYR A 176 -3.36 -11.34 13.41
C TYR A 176 -3.35 -11.77 11.94
N LEU A 177 -2.19 -12.07 11.37
CA LEU A 177 -2.00 -12.31 9.93
C LEU A 177 -1.37 -13.66 9.60
N GLU A 178 -0.51 -14.19 10.46
CA GLU A 178 0.22 -15.44 10.21
C GLU A 178 -0.73 -16.61 9.91
N GLY A 179 -0.42 -17.34 8.83
CA GLY A 179 -1.20 -18.49 8.38
C GLY A 179 -2.53 -18.16 7.70
N ARG A 180 -2.88 -16.87 7.58
CA ARG A 180 -4.12 -16.45 6.91
C ARG A 180 -3.89 -16.29 5.42
N GLU A 181 -4.90 -16.59 4.62
CA GLU A 181 -4.86 -16.35 3.18
C GLU A 181 -5.18 -14.90 2.84
N LEU A 182 -4.48 -14.34 1.86
CA LEU A 182 -4.78 -13.03 1.31
C LEU A 182 -6.11 -13.06 0.58
N SER A 183 -7.13 -12.44 1.18
CA SER A 183 -8.47 -12.35 0.60
C SER A 183 -9.05 -10.95 0.74
N ARG A 184 -10.21 -10.73 0.10
CA ARG A 184 -10.96 -9.50 0.26
C ARG A 184 -11.39 -9.31 1.71
N GLU A 185 -11.95 -10.34 2.32
CA GLU A 185 -12.45 -10.35 3.69
C GLU A 185 -11.35 -10.00 4.69
N LEU A 186 -10.14 -10.53 4.49
CA LEU A 186 -8.99 -10.16 5.31
C LEU A 186 -8.64 -8.67 5.19
N ALA A 187 -8.65 -8.12 3.97
CA ALA A 187 -8.40 -6.69 3.76
C ALA A 187 -9.48 -5.83 4.44
N GLU A 188 -10.75 -6.24 4.39
CA GLU A 188 -11.87 -5.58 5.09
C GLU A 188 -11.72 -5.59 6.61
N GLU A 189 -11.38 -6.75 7.18
CA GLU A 189 -11.13 -6.91 8.60
C GLU A 189 -9.98 -6.01 9.06
N VAL A 190 -8.84 -6.04 8.34
CA VAL A 190 -7.68 -5.22 8.66
C VAL A 190 -8.02 -3.73 8.56
N ALA A 191 -8.75 -3.29 7.52
CA ALA A 191 -9.11 -1.90 7.33
C ALA A 191 -9.94 -1.33 8.50
N ARG A 192 -10.88 -2.13 9.02
CA ARG A 192 -11.76 -1.79 10.16
C ARG A 192 -11.10 -2.02 11.52
N HIS A 193 -9.93 -2.67 11.56
CA HIS A 193 -9.28 -3.02 12.82
C HIS A 193 -8.89 -1.79 13.66
N ARG A 194 -9.22 -1.81 14.96
CA ARG A 194 -8.96 -0.71 15.90
C ARG A 194 -7.47 -0.34 15.98
N ASN A 195 -6.60 -1.33 15.91
CA ASN A 195 -5.16 -1.10 15.91
C ASN A 195 -4.67 -0.65 14.52
N LYS A 196 -4.47 0.67 14.37
CA LYS A 196 -3.96 1.28 13.12
C LYS A 196 -2.56 0.79 12.71
N TRP A 197 -1.77 0.21 13.61
CA TRP A 197 -0.47 -0.37 13.26
C TRP A 197 -0.61 -1.68 12.49
N LEU A 198 -1.65 -2.48 12.77
CA LEU A 198 -1.93 -3.70 12.01
C LEU A 198 -2.12 -3.37 10.52
N ARG A 199 -2.88 -2.31 10.22
CA ARG A 199 -3.05 -1.79 8.85
C ARG A 199 -1.73 -1.47 8.17
N ASN A 200 -0.82 -0.82 8.89
CA ASN A 200 0.51 -0.50 8.35
C ASN A 200 1.35 -1.76 8.12
N VAL A 201 1.34 -2.71 9.05
CA VAL A 201 2.07 -3.99 8.92
C VAL A 201 1.55 -4.76 7.72
N PHE A 202 0.22 -4.90 7.59
CA PHE A 202 -0.42 -5.54 6.44
C PHE A 202 -0.04 -4.85 5.13
N ARG A 203 -0.18 -3.52 5.03
CA ARG A 203 0.25 -2.76 3.84
C ARG A 203 1.72 -2.96 3.48
N HIS A 204 2.61 -3.07 4.48
CA HIS A 204 4.01 -3.37 4.20
C HIS A 204 4.21 -4.78 3.64
N TYR A 205 3.44 -5.75 4.12
CA TYR A 205 3.48 -7.10 3.57
C TYR A 205 2.95 -7.14 2.13
N ILE A 206 1.87 -6.41 1.83
CA ILE A 206 1.37 -6.26 0.45
C ILE A 206 2.43 -5.63 -0.47
N GLN A 207 3.16 -4.63 0.01
CA GLN A 207 4.31 -4.07 -0.71
C GLN A 207 5.42 -5.10 -0.95
N TYR A 208 5.66 -5.98 0.01
CA TYR A 208 6.63 -7.07 -0.11
C TYR A 208 6.19 -8.12 -1.14
N LEU A 209 4.92 -8.54 -1.09
CA LEU A 209 4.35 -9.47 -2.07
C LEU A 209 4.42 -8.90 -3.49
N PHE A 210 4.11 -7.62 -3.66
CA PHE A 210 4.24 -6.93 -4.95
C PHE A 210 5.69 -6.82 -5.40
N PHE A 211 6.62 -6.52 -4.48
CA PHE A 211 8.06 -6.50 -4.78
C PHE A 211 8.56 -7.87 -5.26
N LYS A 212 8.08 -8.97 -4.66
CA LYS A 212 8.38 -10.34 -5.09
C LYS A 212 7.60 -10.80 -6.32
N ARG A 213 6.77 -9.93 -6.92
CA ARG A 213 5.90 -10.26 -8.06
C ARG A 213 4.94 -11.42 -7.78
N VAL A 214 4.59 -11.64 -6.51
CA VAL A 214 3.57 -12.62 -6.12
C VAL A 214 2.20 -12.09 -6.54
N ILE A 215 1.86 -10.86 -6.12
CA ILE A 215 0.58 -10.24 -6.50
C ILE A 215 0.70 -9.30 -7.71
N SER A 216 -0.39 -9.15 -8.46
CA SER A 216 -0.49 -8.23 -9.60
C SER A 216 -0.51 -6.76 -9.18
N GLY A 217 -0.26 -5.86 -10.13
CA GLY A 217 -0.35 -4.41 -9.91
C GLY A 217 -1.76 -3.94 -9.53
N GLU A 218 -2.79 -4.60 -10.06
CA GLU A 218 -4.19 -4.31 -9.77
C GLU A 218 -4.54 -4.72 -8.33
N SER A 219 -4.20 -5.94 -7.91
CA SER A 219 -4.40 -6.40 -6.52
C SER A 219 -3.64 -5.51 -5.54
N TYR A 220 -2.40 -5.14 -5.87
CA TYR A 220 -1.64 -4.18 -5.09
C TYR A 220 -2.37 -2.83 -4.98
N GLY A 221 -2.81 -2.25 -6.11
CA GLY A 221 -3.52 -0.98 -6.16
C GLY A 221 -4.79 -0.99 -5.32
N TRP A 222 -5.66 -1.97 -5.55
CA TRP A 222 -6.92 -2.14 -4.83
C TRP A 222 -6.70 -2.26 -3.31
N ILE A 223 -5.82 -3.14 -2.84
CA ILE A 223 -5.56 -3.30 -1.39
C ILE A 223 -4.99 -2.01 -0.79
N MET A 224 -4.08 -1.35 -1.51
CA MET A 224 -3.42 -0.14 -1.04
C MET A 224 -4.33 1.09 -1.04
N GLU A 225 -5.40 1.10 -1.85
CA GLU A 225 -6.47 2.09 -1.77
C GLU A 225 -7.43 1.76 -0.63
N TYR A 226 -7.88 0.50 -0.57
CA TYR A 226 -8.94 0.06 0.34
C TYR A 226 -8.50 0.04 1.82
N VAL A 227 -7.28 -0.41 2.13
CA VAL A 227 -6.77 -0.43 3.51
C VAL A 227 -6.04 0.88 3.80
N PRO A 228 -6.65 1.91 4.40
CA PRO A 228 -6.03 3.22 4.51
C PRO A 228 -4.74 3.17 5.33
N SER A 229 -3.74 3.93 4.89
CA SER A 229 -2.55 4.16 5.71
C SER A 229 -2.94 4.82 7.03
N ARG A 230 -2.09 4.68 8.06
CA ARG A 230 -2.30 5.42 9.29
C ARG A 230 -2.24 6.93 9.03
N SER A 231 -3.39 7.58 8.99
CA SER A 231 -3.49 9.04 9.05
C SER A 231 -3.21 9.54 10.46
N TYR A 232 -2.35 10.55 10.55
CA TYR A 232 -2.23 11.38 11.74
C TYR A 232 -3.18 12.56 11.52
N LYS A 233 -4.36 12.56 12.14
CA LYS A 233 -5.09 13.82 12.30
C LYS A 233 -4.19 14.71 13.14
N VAL A 234 -3.62 15.75 12.54
CA VAL A 234 -2.87 16.78 13.25
C VAL A 234 -3.91 17.71 13.86
N GLU A 235 -4.56 17.26 14.92
CA GLU A 235 -5.33 18.18 15.75
C GLU A 235 -4.33 18.99 16.57
N PRO A 236 -4.28 20.32 16.41
CA PRO A 236 -3.44 21.18 17.24
C PRO A 236 -4.00 21.15 18.66
N LYS A 237 -3.54 20.20 19.47
CA LYS A 237 -3.80 20.21 20.90
C LYS A 237 -2.98 21.33 21.53
N VAL A 238 -3.66 22.40 21.93
CA VAL A 238 -3.10 23.41 22.82
C VAL A 238 -2.92 22.73 24.17
N TYR A 239 -1.67 22.50 24.55
CA TYR A 239 -1.36 22.03 25.90
C TYR A 239 -1.12 23.28 26.75
N GLU A 240 -2.03 23.54 27.68
CA GLU A 240 -1.77 24.48 28.77
C GLU A 240 -0.56 23.96 29.54
N ILE A 241 0.44 24.83 29.74
CA ILE A 241 1.57 24.51 30.59
C ILE A 241 1.13 24.85 32.00
N ASN A 242 0.89 23.84 32.81
CA ASN A 242 0.82 24.04 34.25
C ASN A 242 2.24 24.00 34.81
N ILE A 243 2.86 25.18 34.96
CA ILE A 243 4.21 25.33 35.53
C ILE A 243 4.27 24.72 36.94
N GLU A 244 3.17 24.76 37.68
CA GLU A 244 3.08 24.18 39.02
C GLU A 244 3.28 22.66 39.00
N ASP A 245 2.75 21.97 38.00
CA ASP A 245 2.94 20.51 37.84
C ASP A 245 4.40 20.17 37.49
N VAL A 246 5.12 21.08 36.83
CA VAL A 246 6.55 20.95 36.55
C VAL A 246 7.34 21.02 37.85
N LYS A 247 7.06 22.03 38.68
CA LYS A 247 7.71 22.21 40.00
C LYS A 247 7.45 21.01 40.90
N LYS A 248 6.19 20.62 41.09
CA LYS A 248 5.81 19.43 41.88
C LYS A 248 6.49 18.16 41.40
N THR A 249 6.55 17.95 40.09
CA THR A 249 7.23 16.78 39.51
C THR A 249 8.73 16.80 39.82
N LEU A 250 9.40 17.93 39.61
CA LEU A 250 10.83 18.06 39.84
C LEU A 250 11.19 17.95 41.32
N GLU A 251 10.43 18.57 42.22
CA GLU A 251 10.63 18.45 43.67
C GLU A 251 10.44 17.01 44.15
N TYR A 252 9.40 16.33 43.68
CA TYR A 252 9.18 14.92 44.00
C TYR A 252 10.36 14.06 43.54
N LEU A 253 10.80 14.23 42.30
CA LEU A 253 11.93 13.47 41.75
C LEU A 253 13.23 13.79 42.48
N LYS A 254 13.49 15.05 42.84
CA LYS A 254 14.68 15.47 43.59
C LYS A 254 14.77 14.73 44.92
N ARG A 255 13.64 14.58 45.64
CA ARG A 255 13.58 13.92 46.95
C ARG A 255 13.60 12.39 46.87
N ASN A 256 13.00 11.81 45.82
CA ASN A 256 12.71 10.38 45.79
C ASN A 256 13.51 9.58 44.74
N HIS A 257 14.07 10.22 43.71
CA HIS A 257 14.77 9.52 42.64
C HIS A 257 15.70 10.44 41.83
N GLU A 258 16.92 10.66 42.33
CA GLU A 258 17.89 11.63 41.76
C GLU A 258 18.27 11.34 40.28
N LEU A 259 18.42 10.08 39.86
CA LEU A 259 18.64 9.75 38.44
C LEU A 259 17.48 10.24 37.55
N TYR A 260 16.23 10.07 37.98
CA TYR A 260 15.07 10.49 37.19
C TYR A 260 14.92 12.01 37.22
N TYR A 261 15.26 12.64 38.33
CA TYR A 261 15.41 14.09 38.41
C TYR A 261 16.43 14.60 37.39
N THR A 262 17.61 14.00 37.32
CA THR A 262 18.66 14.31 36.33
C THR A 262 18.16 14.15 34.89
N ILE A 263 17.48 13.03 34.59
CA ILE A 263 16.88 12.78 33.26
C ILE A 263 15.88 13.87 32.89
N TYR A 264 15.03 14.27 33.84
CA TYR A 264 13.98 15.27 33.62
C TYR A 264 14.57 16.67 33.40
N LEU A 265 15.58 17.07 34.18
CA LEU A 265 16.30 18.32 33.98
C LEU A 265 16.99 18.36 32.61
N LEU A 266 17.70 17.30 32.23
CA LEU A 266 18.32 17.22 30.90
C LEU A 266 17.27 17.39 29.79
N MET A 267 16.09 16.77 29.93
CA MET A 267 15.00 16.97 28.97
C MET A 267 14.41 18.38 28.98
N LEU A 268 14.35 19.04 30.15
CA LEU A 268 13.85 20.40 30.30
C LEU A 268 14.78 21.43 29.66
N TYR A 269 16.09 21.28 29.85
CA TYR A 269 17.08 22.24 29.40
C TYR A 269 17.50 22.07 27.94
N SER A 270 17.61 20.83 27.47
CA SER A 270 17.97 20.55 26.07
C SER A 270 16.76 20.40 25.15
N GLY A 271 15.60 20.10 25.73
CA GLY A 271 14.45 19.62 24.97
C GLY A 271 14.68 18.24 24.34
N ALA A 272 15.73 17.50 24.67
CA ALA A 272 16.02 16.19 24.09
C ALA A 272 14.89 15.18 24.38
N ARG A 273 14.77 14.17 23.52
CA ARG A 273 13.81 13.08 23.73
C ARG A 273 14.34 12.18 24.86
N LEU A 274 13.46 11.58 25.66
CA LEU A 274 13.83 10.66 26.75
C LEU A 274 14.88 9.62 26.29
N GLN A 275 14.67 9.04 25.11
CA GLN A 275 15.56 8.03 24.54
C GLN A 275 16.99 8.53 24.28
N HIS A 276 17.14 9.82 23.96
CA HIS A 276 18.43 10.44 23.67
C HIS A 276 19.13 10.83 24.98
N VAL A 277 18.37 11.27 25.99
CA VAL A 277 18.90 11.51 27.34
C VAL A 277 19.39 10.20 27.99
N LEU A 278 18.61 9.13 27.85
CA LEU A 278 19.03 7.80 28.31
C LEU A 278 20.28 7.31 27.58
N LYS A 279 20.40 7.58 26.27
CA LYS A 279 21.61 7.28 25.50
C LYS A 279 22.80 8.12 25.99
N LEU A 280 22.60 9.42 26.20
CA LEU A 280 23.62 10.33 26.72
C LEU A 280 24.23 9.79 28.01
N ILE A 281 23.41 9.50 29.03
CA ILE A 281 23.87 9.00 30.34
C ILE A 281 24.64 7.67 30.18
N ARG A 282 24.09 6.75 29.37
CA ARG A 282 24.70 5.44 29.14
C ARG A 282 26.05 5.52 28.44
N GLU A 283 26.19 6.42 27.48
CA GLU A 283 27.36 6.56 26.59
C GLU A 283 28.15 7.84 26.91
N TRP A 284 28.02 8.36 28.12
CA TRP A 284 28.61 9.61 28.53
C TRP A 284 30.14 9.50 28.48
N ASN A 285 30.74 10.30 27.60
CA ASN A 285 32.19 10.40 27.45
C ASN A 285 32.55 11.83 27.00
N PRO A 286 32.67 12.78 27.95
CA PRO A 286 32.80 14.20 27.67
C PRO A 286 34.11 14.54 26.95
N ASP A 287 35.19 13.82 27.25
CA ASP A 287 36.53 14.08 26.69
C ASP A 287 36.79 13.40 25.34
N GLN A 288 35.85 12.56 24.86
CA GLN A 288 36.02 11.93 23.55
C GLN A 288 36.06 12.99 22.46
N VAL A 289 37.15 13.02 21.69
CA VAL A 289 37.25 13.82 20.47
C VAL A 289 36.53 13.09 19.34
N VAL A 290 35.66 13.80 18.64
CA VAL A 290 34.87 13.27 17.53
C VAL A 290 34.83 14.28 16.38
N TYR A 291 34.89 13.78 15.16
CA TYR A 291 34.65 14.57 13.96
C TYR A 291 33.17 14.94 13.86
N ILE A 292 32.87 16.23 13.68
CA ILE A 292 31.52 16.77 13.57
C ILE A 292 31.29 17.24 12.13
N PRO A 293 30.60 16.43 11.29
CA PRO A 293 30.60 16.68 9.86
C PRO A 293 29.92 17.98 9.41
N MET A 294 29.00 18.54 10.21
CA MET A 294 28.26 19.76 9.81
C MET A 294 29.08 21.05 9.96
N ILE A 295 30.22 20.96 10.63
CA ILE A 295 31.14 22.08 10.89
C ILE A 295 32.57 21.68 10.51
N ASP A 296 32.73 20.55 9.79
CA ASP A 296 33.98 20.02 9.26
C ASP A 296 35.18 20.14 10.21
N ARG A 297 34.99 19.75 11.49
CA ARG A 297 36.05 19.84 12.50
C ARG A 297 35.94 18.79 13.58
N ASP A 298 37.09 18.46 14.16
CA ASP A 298 37.18 17.66 15.38
C ASP A 298 36.88 18.51 16.61
N SER A 299 36.14 17.95 17.54
CA SER A 299 35.84 18.59 18.82
C SER A 299 35.62 17.58 19.93
N LYS A 300 35.88 17.96 21.18
CA LYS A 300 35.43 17.18 22.34
C LYS A 300 33.91 17.08 22.31
N ARG A 301 33.37 15.94 22.76
CA ARG A 301 31.92 15.78 22.86
C ARG A 301 31.30 16.82 23.76
N LEU A 302 31.90 17.11 24.91
CA LEU A 302 31.46 18.17 25.82
C LEU A 302 32.26 19.45 25.55
N VAL A 303 31.55 20.53 25.26
CA VAL A 303 32.10 21.89 25.21
C VAL A 303 31.37 22.72 26.26
N CYS A 304 32.11 23.29 27.20
CA CYS A 304 31.57 24.14 28.27
C CYS A 304 31.95 25.60 28.02
N PHE A 305 30.98 26.48 28.22
CA PHE A 305 31.11 27.93 28.15
C PHE A 305 31.02 28.46 29.58
N GLU A 306 32.16 28.42 30.29
CA GLU A 306 32.21 28.74 31.72
C GLU A 306 31.69 30.15 32.02
N ASP A 307 32.02 31.11 31.16
CA ASP A 307 31.56 32.51 31.19
C ASP A 307 30.04 32.64 31.04
N LYS A 308 29.38 31.65 30.42
CA LYS A 308 27.94 31.65 30.14
C LYS A 308 27.17 30.64 31.01
N GLY A 309 27.85 29.87 31.86
CA GLY A 309 27.23 28.94 32.81
C GLY A 309 26.57 27.71 32.20
N PHE A 310 26.86 27.35 30.94
CA PHE A 310 26.26 26.18 30.28
C PHE A 310 27.29 25.35 29.51
N CYS A 311 26.91 24.12 29.19
CA CYS A 311 27.66 23.24 28.30
C CYS A 311 26.75 22.69 27.21
N ARG A 312 27.36 22.26 26.11
CA ARG A 312 26.70 21.44 25.08
C ARG A 312 27.44 20.13 24.88
N TYR A 313 26.68 19.07 24.68
CA TYR A 313 27.21 17.74 24.38
C TYR A 313 26.83 17.28 22.97
N TYR A 314 27.80 16.85 22.18
CA TYR A 314 27.56 16.22 20.88
C TYR A 314 27.18 14.74 21.05
N LEU A 315 25.91 14.41 20.85
CA LEU A 315 25.38 13.05 20.87
C LEU A 315 25.57 12.33 19.51
N GLY A 316 25.59 13.07 18.39
CA GLY A 316 25.90 12.54 17.06
C GLY A 316 24.85 11.60 16.46
N LEU A 317 23.57 11.69 16.88
CA LEU A 317 22.50 10.90 16.27
C LEU A 317 21.98 11.57 15.00
N ARG A 318 22.56 11.20 13.85
CA ARG A 318 22.19 11.78 12.54
C ARG A 318 21.29 10.85 11.72
N SER A 319 21.57 9.55 11.76
CA SER A 319 20.86 8.54 10.98
C SER A 319 19.46 8.25 11.54
N GLY A 320 18.44 8.47 10.73
CA GLY A 320 17.09 7.93 10.93
C GLY A 320 16.05 8.93 11.41
N SER A 321 15.14 8.43 12.26
CA SER A 321 13.83 9.02 12.54
C SER A 321 13.74 10.45 13.03
N LYS A 322 14.68 10.68 13.92
CA LYS A 322 14.58 11.56 15.08
C LYS A 322 16.01 11.93 15.43
N PRO A 323 16.67 12.74 14.59
CA PRO A 323 18.05 13.11 14.85
C PRO A 323 18.16 13.90 16.15
N CYS A 324 19.38 13.92 16.70
CA CYS A 324 19.77 14.61 17.93
C CYS A 324 21.28 14.76 17.92
N GLU A 325 21.75 15.92 17.52
CA GLU A 325 23.19 16.20 17.44
C GLU A 325 23.67 16.83 18.74
N TRP A 326 23.04 17.91 19.19
CA TRP A 326 23.47 18.64 20.38
C TRP A 326 22.48 18.48 21.54
N ILE A 327 23.02 18.42 22.76
CA ILE A 327 22.27 18.50 24.01
C ILE A 327 22.86 19.66 24.82
N TYR A 328 22.10 20.74 24.92
CA TYR A 328 22.44 21.89 25.76
C TYR A 328 21.98 21.67 27.20
N MET A 329 22.82 22.04 28.17
CA MET A 329 22.50 21.90 29.60
C MET A 329 23.27 22.94 30.43
N PRO A 330 22.72 23.39 31.57
CA PRO A 330 23.47 24.13 32.57
C PRO A 330 24.73 23.37 33.01
N ALA A 331 25.81 24.09 33.30
CA ALA A 331 27.08 23.48 33.72
C ALA A 331 26.91 22.65 35.02
N GLU A 332 26.03 23.08 35.92
CA GLU A 332 25.64 22.38 37.15
C GLU A 332 25.07 20.96 36.92
N LEU A 333 24.57 20.64 35.72
CA LEU A 333 24.09 19.29 35.41
C LEU A 333 25.21 18.33 35.04
N VAL A 334 26.39 18.82 34.64
CA VAL A 334 27.51 17.97 34.21
C VAL A 334 27.93 16.99 35.31
N PRO A 335 28.16 17.42 36.57
CA PRO A 335 28.46 16.48 37.66
C PRO A 335 27.33 15.48 37.92
N MET A 336 26.07 15.88 37.70
CA MET A 336 24.92 14.97 37.85
C MET A 336 24.93 13.88 36.78
N VAL A 337 25.23 14.22 35.52
CA VAL A 337 25.37 13.21 34.45
C VAL A 337 26.54 12.28 34.73
N GLU A 338 27.67 12.83 35.19
CA GLU A 338 28.87 12.08 35.54
C GLU A 338 28.58 11.00 36.60
N ARG A 339 27.86 11.35 37.68
CA ARG A 339 27.46 10.40 38.74
C ARG A 339 26.73 9.17 38.21
N TYR A 340 26.01 9.31 37.10
CA TYR A 340 25.19 8.25 36.52
C TYR A 340 25.76 7.67 35.22
N ARG A 341 27.00 8.04 34.84
CA ARG A 341 27.69 7.54 33.64
C ARG A 341 27.56 6.02 33.53
N GLY A 342 27.24 5.53 32.33
CA GLY A 342 27.15 4.09 32.05
C GLY A 342 25.84 3.42 32.46
N THR A 343 24.96 4.13 33.19
CA THR A 343 23.70 3.56 33.67
C THR A 343 22.79 3.16 32.50
N ARG A 344 22.36 1.89 32.48
CA ARG A 344 21.42 1.36 31.48
C ARG A 344 20.00 1.42 32.01
N ARG A 345 19.18 2.31 31.46
CA ARG A 345 17.71 2.33 31.67
C ARG A 345 16.97 2.32 30.34
N SER A 346 15.87 1.57 30.30
CA SER A 346 14.91 1.65 29.20
C SER A 346 13.85 2.73 29.49
N LYS A 347 13.05 3.07 28.48
CA LYS A 347 12.02 4.12 28.60
C LYS A 347 10.88 3.70 29.53
N ASP A 348 10.48 2.43 29.47
CA ASP A 348 9.26 1.95 30.12
C ASP A 348 9.29 2.04 31.65
N PRO A 349 10.40 1.73 32.34
CA PRO A 349 10.53 2.01 33.77
C PRO A 349 10.31 3.48 34.14
N VAL A 350 10.90 4.41 33.39
CA VAL A 350 10.74 5.87 33.64
C VAL A 350 9.27 6.28 33.44
N LEU A 351 8.64 5.82 32.36
CA LEU A 351 7.23 6.12 32.07
C LEU A 351 6.27 5.49 33.09
N ARG A 352 6.53 4.25 33.52
CA ARG A 352 5.73 3.57 34.55
C ARG A 352 5.87 4.26 35.90
N TYR A 353 7.07 4.71 36.26
CA TYR A 353 7.30 5.46 37.49
C TYR A 353 6.52 6.77 37.47
N ALA A 354 6.65 7.56 36.39
CA ALA A 354 5.89 8.80 36.24
C ALA A 354 4.38 8.57 36.41
N LYS A 355 3.84 7.54 35.72
CA LYS A 355 2.42 7.17 35.83
C LYS A 355 2.02 6.78 37.25
N ARG A 356 2.82 5.92 37.91
CA ARG A 356 2.53 5.40 39.25
C ARG A 356 2.46 6.52 40.30
N HIS A 357 3.30 7.54 40.15
CA HIS A 357 3.43 8.63 41.11
C HIS A 357 2.69 9.91 40.68
N GLY A 358 1.82 9.84 39.66
CA GLY A 358 1.04 11.00 39.20
C GLY A 358 1.89 12.15 38.65
N LEU A 359 3.11 11.87 38.19
CA LEU A 359 4.05 12.88 37.71
C LEU A 359 3.80 13.23 36.24
N LEU A 360 4.26 14.41 35.83
CA LEU A 360 4.28 14.76 34.41
C LEU A 360 5.12 13.75 33.62
N PHE A 361 4.58 13.31 32.49
CA PHE A 361 5.32 12.43 31.59
C PHE A 361 6.54 13.15 30.99
N PRO A 362 7.67 12.46 30.77
CA PRO A 362 8.91 13.06 30.24
C PRO A 362 8.70 13.84 28.94
N LYS A 363 7.79 13.37 28.07
CA LYS A 363 7.44 14.05 26.80
C LYS A 363 6.97 15.50 27.00
N MET A 364 6.38 15.82 28.15
CA MET A 364 5.89 17.17 28.45
C MET A 364 7.03 18.17 28.65
N PHE A 365 8.14 17.76 29.28
CA PHE A 365 9.32 18.61 29.49
C PHE A 365 9.91 19.08 28.16
N ARG A 366 9.96 18.22 27.14
CA ARG A 366 10.32 18.62 25.76
C ARG A 366 9.35 19.64 25.16
N LYS A 367 8.04 19.57 25.45
CA LYS A 367 7.07 20.55 24.93
C LYS A 367 7.19 21.90 25.64
N ILE A 368 7.45 21.88 26.95
CA ILE A 368 7.66 23.07 27.76
C ILE A 368 8.91 23.80 27.28
N ASN A 369 10.03 23.08 27.14
CA ASN A 369 11.27 23.59 26.57
C ASN A 369 11.04 24.27 25.20
N TRP A 370 10.27 23.65 24.30
CA TRP A 370 9.95 24.25 23.00
C TRP A 370 9.24 25.59 23.11
N ARG A 371 8.25 25.71 24.01
CA ARG A 371 7.52 26.97 24.21
C ARG A 371 8.44 28.06 24.76
N ILE A 372 9.33 27.70 25.68
CA ILE A 372 10.29 28.64 26.28
C ILE A 372 11.33 29.06 25.25
N LEU A 373 11.88 28.14 24.46
CA LEU A 373 12.80 28.44 23.35
C LEU A 373 12.19 29.46 22.38
N VAL A 374 10.99 29.19 21.87
CA VAL A 374 10.33 30.07 20.90
C VAL A 374 10.05 31.46 21.48
N ARG A 375 9.70 31.55 22.77
CA ARG A 375 9.46 32.83 23.46
C ARG A 375 10.74 33.60 23.74
N ALA A 376 11.79 32.93 24.21
CA ALA A 376 13.03 33.56 24.66
C ALA A 376 13.93 33.99 23.51
N ILE A 377 13.95 33.22 22.42
CA ILE A 377 14.82 33.47 21.25
C ILE A 377 14.08 34.26 20.17
N GLY A 378 12.78 34.04 19.98
CA GLY A 378 11.99 34.63 18.88
C GLY A 378 12.25 33.98 17.51
N ASP A 379 13.48 33.55 17.23
CA ASP A 379 13.85 32.78 16.04
C ASP A 379 13.45 31.29 16.19
N LYS A 380 12.45 30.87 15.39
CA LYS A 380 11.94 29.50 15.38
C LYS A 380 12.93 28.50 14.81
N ASP A 381 13.79 28.88 13.88
CA ASP A 381 14.76 27.97 13.28
C ASP A 381 15.92 27.70 14.25
N LEU A 382 16.34 28.73 14.98
CA LEU A 382 17.29 28.55 16.08
C LEU A 382 16.70 27.68 17.21
N ALA A 383 15.42 27.87 17.55
CA ALA A 383 14.72 27.00 18.50
C ALA A 383 14.60 25.54 18.01
N ARG A 384 14.34 25.33 16.70
CA ARG A 384 14.33 24.00 16.08
C ARG A 384 15.71 23.37 16.12
N PHE A 385 16.76 24.13 15.87
CA PHE A 385 18.15 23.69 15.89
C PHE A 385 18.53 23.19 17.28
N ILE A 386 18.35 24.01 18.33
CA ILE A 386 18.64 23.64 19.72
C ILE A 386 17.88 22.36 20.12
N GLN A 387 16.63 22.23 19.70
CA GLN A 387 15.81 21.04 20.00
C GLN A 387 16.02 19.84 19.06
N SER A 388 16.97 19.92 18.12
CA SER A 388 17.26 18.94 17.07
C SER A 388 16.01 18.53 16.26
N ARG A 389 15.27 19.52 15.76
CA ARG A 389 14.14 19.35 14.82
C ARG A 389 14.58 19.56 13.37
N PHE A 390 15.68 18.91 12.97
CA PHE A 390 16.29 19.10 11.65
C PHE A 390 15.36 18.75 10.47
N GLY A 391 14.39 17.86 10.63
CA GLY A 391 13.40 17.58 9.57
C GLY A 391 12.40 18.72 9.32
N GLU A 392 12.36 19.73 10.19
CA GLU A 392 11.60 20.97 10.01
C GLU A 392 12.49 22.13 9.57
N LEU A 393 13.80 21.88 9.38
CA LEU A 393 14.79 22.87 8.98
C LEU A 393 15.26 22.57 7.56
N ALA A 394 15.36 23.60 6.72
CA ALA A 394 16.01 23.52 5.43
C ALA A 394 17.44 24.08 5.60
N ILE A 395 18.45 23.21 5.76
CA ILE A 395 19.82 23.63 6.14
C ILE A 395 20.84 23.16 5.09
N SER A 396 21.74 24.06 4.70
CA SER A 396 23.06 23.78 4.10
C SER A 396 24.17 23.89 5.17
N GLU A 397 25.38 23.39 4.90
CA GLU A 397 26.49 23.38 5.88
C GLU A 397 26.87 24.77 6.41
N ALA A 398 27.03 25.77 5.54
CA ALA A 398 27.31 27.15 5.95
C ALA A 398 26.21 27.77 6.85
N VAL A 399 24.96 27.35 6.66
CA VAL A 399 23.83 27.78 7.52
C VAL A 399 23.88 27.06 8.87
N TYR A 400 24.43 25.84 8.93
CA TYR A 400 24.54 25.07 10.16
C TYR A 400 25.56 25.69 11.13
N GLU A 401 26.76 26.03 10.66
CA GLU A 401 27.79 26.65 11.50
C GLU A 401 27.29 27.96 12.12
N ASN A 402 26.66 28.80 11.30
CA ASN A 402 25.99 30.02 11.75
C ASN A 402 24.90 29.76 12.81
N LEU A 403 24.10 28.70 12.66
CA LEU A 403 23.07 28.33 13.65
C LEU A 403 23.69 27.82 14.95
N LEU A 404 24.81 27.10 14.88
CA LEU A 404 25.50 26.58 16.05
C LEU A 404 26.08 27.71 16.91
N GLU A 405 26.75 28.67 16.28
CA GLU A 405 27.30 29.86 16.96
C GLU A 405 26.20 30.73 17.56
N LYS A 406 25.14 31.02 16.79
CA LYS A 406 23.96 31.74 17.29
C LYS A 406 23.31 31.01 18.47
N ALA A 407 23.25 29.68 18.42
CA ALA A 407 22.66 28.90 19.50
C ALA A 407 23.47 29.06 20.79
N ASP A 408 24.80 29.09 20.72
CA ASP A 408 25.65 29.29 21.90
C ASP A 408 25.59 30.72 22.46
N GLN A 409 25.30 31.70 21.60
CA GLN A 409 25.09 33.08 22.02
C GLN A 409 23.73 33.28 22.70
N GLU A 410 22.68 32.65 22.17
CA GLU A 410 21.30 32.87 22.60
C GLU A 410 20.84 31.91 23.72
N TYR A 411 21.45 30.72 23.84
CA TYR A 411 21.05 29.72 24.82
C TYR A 411 21.01 30.22 26.29
N PRO A 412 21.92 31.08 26.77
CA PRO A 412 21.83 31.62 28.13
C PRO A 412 20.49 32.28 28.44
N LYS A 413 19.86 32.99 27.48
CA LYS A 413 18.53 33.60 27.68
C LYS A 413 17.46 32.55 27.96
N VAL A 414 17.54 31.40 27.27
CA VAL A 414 16.64 30.26 27.44
C VAL A 414 16.87 29.60 28.79
N MET A 415 18.14 29.40 29.16
CA MET A 415 18.53 28.80 30.43
C MET A 415 17.98 29.63 31.61
N GLU A 416 18.13 30.95 31.57
CA GLU A 416 17.61 31.85 32.59
C GLU A 416 16.08 31.83 32.67
N GLU A 417 15.38 31.85 31.54
CA GLU A 417 13.92 31.73 31.54
C GLU A 417 13.48 30.36 32.09
N LEU A 418 14.16 29.27 31.73
CA LEU A 418 13.87 27.95 32.29
C LEU A 418 14.08 27.95 33.80
N LYS A 419 15.22 28.46 34.29
CA LYS A 419 15.51 28.58 35.73
C LYS A 419 14.39 29.34 36.43
N LYS A 420 13.98 30.52 35.95
CA LYS A 420 12.86 31.30 36.53
C LYS A 420 11.55 30.51 36.62
N GLN A 421 11.26 29.71 35.60
CA GLN A 421 9.99 28.96 35.50
C GLN A 421 9.93 27.74 36.44
N HIS A 422 11.06 27.15 36.85
CA HIS A 422 11.06 25.98 37.74
C HIS A 422 11.86 26.15 39.05
N SER A 423 12.39 27.34 39.33
CA SER A 423 12.87 27.70 40.67
C SER A 423 11.66 27.66 41.62
N THR A 424 11.67 26.88 42.70
CA THR A 424 12.59 26.77 43.85
C THR A 424 13.77 25.81 43.68
N LEU A 425 14.97 26.35 43.41
CA LEU A 425 16.23 25.66 43.69
C LEU A 425 17.16 26.65 44.42
N PRO A 426 17.98 26.17 45.38
CA PRO A 426 18.66 27.00 46.38
C PRO A 426 19.57 28.06 45.78
#